data_AF-A0A2M7RQ76-F1
#
_entry.id   AF-A0A2M7RQ76-F1
#
_cell.length_a   1.000
_cell.length_b   1.000
_cell.length_c   1.000
_cell.angle_alpha   90.00
_cell.angle_beta   90.00
_cell.angle_gamma   90.00
#
_symmetry.space_group_name_H-M   'P 1'
#
loop_
_entity.id
_entity.type
_entity.pdbx_description
1 polymer ?
#
loop_
_entity_poly.entity_id
_entity_poly.type
_entity_poly.pdbx_seq_one_letter_code
_entity_poly.pdbx_strand_id
1 'polypeptide(L)'
;MYLLSPLLSIPFRRFKIEIPKKNWLFLTLPISILVHLLVGKMTPMTKNFIDLQGHYVLKVLILILLVLGLKELKRTNKNSLKR
;
A
#
# COMPACT_ATOMS: atom_id res chain seq x y z
N MET A 1 11.81 9.92 1.17
CA MET A 1 10.65 9.16 1.72
C MET A 1 9.98 9.79 2.96
N TYR A 2 10.44 10.93 3.49
CA TYR A 2 9.80 11.57 4.67
C TYR A 2 8.54 12.41 4.36
N LEU A 3 8.46 13.00 3.16
CA LEU A 3 7.39 13.92 2.75
C LEU A 3 6.06 13.26 2.36
N LEU A 4 6.09 12.04 1.84
CA LEU A 4 4.87 11.33 1.45
C LEU A 4 4.13 10.71 2.65
N SER A 5 4.85 10.40 3.74
CA SER A 5 4.23 9.78 4.92
C SER A 5 3.11 10.63 5.57
N PRO A 6 3.23 11.97 5.73
CA PRO A 6 2.12 12.76 6.26
C PRO A 6 0.93 12.78 5.30
N LEU A 7 1.16 12.96 4.00
CA LEU A 7 0.11 13.01 2.96
C LEU A 7 -0.73 11.74 2.90
N LEU A 8 -0.08 10.57 2.94
CA LEU A 8 -0.79 9.29 2.93
C LEU A 8 -1.41 8.96 4.31
N SER A 9 -0.89 9.49 5.42
CA SER A 9 -1.47 9.25 6.75
C SER A 9 -2.79 9.99 7.02
N ILE A 10 -3.04 11.13 6.38
CA ILE A 10 -4.23 11.97 6.59
C ILE A 10 -5.54 11.22 6.23
N PRO A 11 -5.68 10.60 5.03
CA PRO A 11 -6.90 9.85 4.72
C PRO A 11 -7.09 8.64 5.65
N PHE A 12 -6.00 7.96 6.04
CA PHE A 12 -6.08 6.75 6.89
C PHE A 12 -6.37 7.04 8.36
N ARG A 13 -5.99 8.22 8.89
CA ARG A 13 -6.44 8.67 10.22
C ARG A 13 -7.96 8.77 10.30
N ARG A 14 -8.63 9.17 9.20
CA ARG A 14 -10.10 9.24 9.15
C ARG A 14 -10.75 7.86 9.28
N PHE A 15 -10.05 6.81 8.85
CA PHE A 15 -10.47 5.41 8.98
C PHE A 15 -10.01 4.74 10.29
N LYS A 16 -9.37 5.48 11.22
CA LYS A 16 -8.85 4.94 12.50
C LYS A 16 -7.87 3.78 12.30
N ILE A 17 -7.07 3.84 11.24
CA ILE A 17 -6.04 2.86 10.94
C ILE A 17 -4.69 3.55 11.07
N GLU A 18 -3.85 3.09 12.01
CA GLU A 18 -2.48 3.55 12.14
C GLU A 18 -1.55 2.59 11.41
N ILE A 19 -1.11 3.02 10.23
CA ILE A 19 -0.13 2.28 9.43
C ILE A 19 1.27 2.75 9.84
N PRO A 20 2.14 1.86 10.37
CA PRO A 20 3.53 2.21 10.65
C PRO A 20 4.22 2.76 9.40
N LYS A 21 5.11 3.75 9.56
CA LYS A 21 5.83 4.39 8.42
C LYS A 21 6.57 3.38 7.52
N LYS A 22 7.05 2.27 8.09
CA LYS A 22 7.70 1.19 7.33
C LYS A 22 6.72 0.45 6.42
N ASN A 23 5.47 0.26 6.88
CA ASN A 23 4.44 -0.44 6.11
C ASN A 23 3.90 0.36 4.94
N TRP A 24 3.92 1.69 5.05
CA TRP A 24 3.66 2.56 3.92
C TRP A 24 4.56 2.27 2.73
N LEU A 25 5.83 1.96 2.99
CA LEU A 25 6.80 1.65 1.95
C LEU A 25 6.37 0.41 1.16
N PHE A 26 5.92 -0.64 1.85
CA PHE A 26 5.42 -1.87 1.22
C PHE A 26 4.07 -1.69 0.53
N LEU A 27 3.19 -0.84 1.08
CA LEU A 27 1.86 -0.59 0.51
C LEU A 27 1.89 0.42 -0.66
N THR A 28 2.89 1.29 -0.75
CA THR A 28 2.96 2.30 -1.83
C THR A 28 2.98 1.66 -3.21
N LEU A 29 3.67 0.53 -3.35
CA LEU A 29 3.83 -0.18 -4.62
C LEU A 29 2.50 -0.78 -5.11
N PRO A 30 1.77 -1.61 -4.33
CA PRO A 30 0.45 -2.10 -4.73
C PRO A 30 -0.59 -0.98 -4.86
N ILE A 31 -0.58 0.04 -3.99
CA ILE A 31 -1.49 1.20 -4.12
C ILE A 31 -1.21 1.96 -5.42
N SER A 32 0.05 2.15 -5.78
CA SER A 32 0.43 2.81 -7.03
C SER A 32 -0.09 2.03 -8.24
N ILE A 33 0.05 0.71 -8.26
CA ILE A 33 -0.47 -0.14 -9.35
C ILE A 33 -1.99 0.01 -9.46
N LEU A 34 -2.72 0.00 -8.34
CA LEU A 34 -4.16 0.25 -8.29
C LEU A 34 -4.53 1.63 -8.84
N VAL A 35 -3.82 2.68 -8.44
CA VAL A 35 -4.08 4.05 -8.91
C VAL A 35 -3.80 4.18 -10.41
N HIS A 36 -2.70 3.62 -10.92
CA HIS A 36 -2.39 3.64 -12.36
C HIS A 36 -3.45 2.88 -13.17
N LEU A 37 -4.02 1.80 -12.62
CA LEU A 37 -5.14 1.08 -13.23
C LEU A 37 -6.41 1.93 -13.24
N LEU A 38 -6.75 2.60 -12.14
CA LEU A 38 -7.94 3.47 -12.04
C LEU A 38 -7.85 4.73 -12.91
N VAL A 39 -6.65 5.32 -13.04
CA VAL A 39 -6.40 6.53 -13.84
C VAL A 39 -6.24 6.19 -15.34
N GLY A 40 -6.05 4.92 -15.69
CA GLY A 40 -5.86 4.46 -17.06
C GLY A 40 -4.48 4.76 -17.66
N LYS A 41 -3.60 5.46 -16.93
CA LYS A 41 -2.19 5.67 -17.34
C LYS A 41 -1.33 4.50 -16.85
N MET A 42 -1.25 3.45 -17.64
CA MET A 42 -0.50 2.24 -17.28
C MET A 42 1.01 2.44 -17.48
N THR A 43 1.79 2.26 -16.41
CA THR A 43 3.26 2.15 -16.52
C THR A 43 3.67 0.79 -17.09
N PRO A 44 4.90 0.62 -17.62
CA PRO A 44 5.39 -0.70 -18.05
C PRO A 44 5.24 -1.77 -16.95
N MET A 45 5.44 -1.38 -15.69
CA MET A 45 5.26 -2.27 -14.54
C MET A 45 3.79 -2.68 -14.34
N THR A 46 2.85 -1.74 -14.45
CA THR A 46 1.41 -2.00 -14.36
C THR A 46 0.93 -2.88 -15.52
N LYS A 47 1.43 -2.64 -16.75
CA LYS A 47 1.14 -3.48 -17.92
C LYS A 47 1.60 -4.92 -17.69
N ASN A 48 2.82 -5.11 -17.21
CA ASN A 48 3.36 -6.44 -16.91
C ASN A 48 2.64 -7.14 -15.75
N PHE A 49 2.02 -6.39 -14.84
CA PHE A 49 1.18 -6.96 -13.78
C PHE A 49 -0.18 -7.44 -14.29
N ILE A 50 -0.80 -6.69 -15.21
CA ILE A 50 -2.11 -7.00 -15.79
C ILE A 50 -2.00 -8.10 -16.86
N ASP A 51 -0.83 -8.24 -17.49
CA ASP A 51 -0.59 -9.29 -18.47
C ASP A 51 -0.88 -10.68 -17.87
N LEU A 52 -1.85 -11.37 -18.45
CA LEU A 52 -2.30 -12.70 -18.06
C LEU A 52 -1.32 -13.79 -18.52
N GLN A 53 -0.53 -13.53 -19.56
CA GLN A 53 0.31 -14.53 -20.22
C GLN A 53 1.74 -14.61 -19.65
N GLY A 54 2.10 -13.77 -18.66
CA GLY A 54 3.46 -13.75 -18.10
C GLY A 54 3.60 -13.11 -16.70
N HIS A 55 4.86 -12.98 -16.28
CA HIS A 55 5.31 -12.21 -15.10
C HIS A 55 4.77 -12.66 -13.72
N TYR A 56 4.68 -13.97 -13.48
CA TYR A 56 4.31 -14.55 -12.18
C TYR A 56 5.20 -14.08 -11.02
N VAL A 57 6.51 -13.88 -11.24
CA VAL A 57 7.43 -13.36 -10.23
C VAL A 57 7.00 -11.98 -9.74
N LEU A 58 6.60 -11.10 -10.66
CA LEU A 58 6.12 -9.75 -10.32
C LEU A 58 4.80 -9.82 -9.53
N LYS A 59 3.87 -10.68 -9.94
CA LYS A 59 2.59 -10.88 -9.25
C LYS A 59 2.79 -11.40 -7.83
N VAL A 60 3.64 -12.42 -7.66
CA VAL A 60 3.99 -12.99 -6.36
C VAL A 60 4.68 -11.95 -5.48
N LEU A 61 5.63 -11.18 -6.04
CA LEU A 61 6.29 -10.10 -5.32
C LEU A 61 5.28 -9.06 -4.81
N ILE A 62 4.37 -8.60 -5.68
CA ILE A 62 3.33 -7.63 -5.30
C ILE A 62 2.39 -8.21 -4.23
N LEU A 63 2.02 -9.49 -4.34
CA LEU A 63 1.24 -10.20 -3.33
C LEU A 63 1.96 -10.26 -1.97
N ILE A 64 3.25 -10.59 -1.96
CA ILE A 64 4.07 -10.61 -0.75
C ILE A 64 4.16 -9.21 -0.15
N LEU A 65 4.41 -8.17 -0.96
CA LEU A 65 4.44 -6.78 -0.49
C LEU A 65 3.11 -6.33 0.09
N LEU A 66 2.00 -6.74 -0.52
CA LEU A 66 0.65 -6.46 -0.02
C LEU A 66 0.45 -7.11 1.35
N VAL A 67 0.77 -8.41 1.47
CA VAL A 67 0.62 -9.14 2.73
C VAL A 67 1.51 -8.57 3.82
N LEU A 68 2.79 -8.29 3.54
CA LEU A 68 3.71 -7.67 4.50
C LEU A 68 3.26 -6.25 4.88
N GLY A 69 2.75 -5.49 3.92
CA GLY A 69 2.20 -4.16 4.12
C GLY A 69 0.95 -4.15 5.00
N LEU A 70 0.13 -5.20 4.91
CA LEU A 70 -1.07 -5.37 5.75
C LEU A 70 -0.78 -6.04 7.11
N LYS A 71 0.28 -6.84 7.22
CA LYS A 71 0.60 -7.63 8.43
C LYS A 71 0.85 -6.78 9.68
N GLU A 72 1.50 -5.63 9.56
CA GLU A 72 1.79 -4.75 10.70
C GLU A 72 0.78 -3.59 10.83
N LEU A 73 -0.39 -3.67 10.19
CA LEU A 73 -1.45 -2.68 10.41
C LEU A 73 -1.91 -2.77 11.86
N LYS A 74 -1.55 -1.77 12.68
CA LYS A 74 -2.07 -1.65 14.04
C LYS A 74 -3.41 -0.93 13.98
N ARG A 75 -4.48 -1.63 14.32
CA ARG A 75 -5.78 -1.00 14.54
C ARG A 75 -5.70 -0.23 15.86
N THR A 76 -5.84 1.09 15.81
CA THR A 76 -5.86 1.89 17.03
C THR A 76 -7.13 1.53 17.81
N ASN A 77 -6.96 0.75 18.89
CA ASN A 77 -8.03 0.42 19.82
C ASN A 77 -8.05 1.50 20.90
N LYS A 78 -9.23 1.98 21.26
CA LYS A 78 -9.52 3.24 21.98
C LYS A 78 -8.93 3.36 23.40
N ASN A 79 -8.13 2.41 23.86
CA ASN A 79 -7.62 2.34 25.24
C ASN A 79 -6.30 3.08 25.51
N SER A 80 -5.66 3.71 24.51
CA SER A 80 -4.35 4.38 24.72
C SER A 80 -4.40 5.92 24.79
N LEU A 81 -5.57 6.55 24.59
CA LEU A 81 -5.73 8.02 24.71
C LEU A 81 -6.09 8.46 26.15
N LYS A 82 -5.78 7.62 27.14
CA LYS A 82 -5.98 7.91 28.56
C LYS A 82 -4.73 7.52 29.35
N ARG A 83 -3.62 8.20 29.08
CA ARG A 83 -2.49 8.34 30.02
C ARG A 83 -1.88 9.71 29.84
#